data_AF-A0A382ZDC1-F1
#
_entry.id   AF-A0A382ZDC1-F1
#
_cell.length_a   1.000
_cell.length_b   1.000
_cell.length_c   1.000
_cell.angle_alpha   90.00
_cell.angle_beta   90.00
_cell.angle_gamma   90.00
#
_symmetry.space_group_name_H-M   'P 1'
#
loop_
_entity.id
_entity.type
_entity.pdbx_description
1 polymer ?
#
loop_
_entity_poly.entity_id
_entity_poly.type
_entity_poly.pdbx_seq_one_letter_code
_entity_poly.pdbx_strand_id
1 'polypeptide(L)'
;MDVLIGDIGNTITKICLIENKSFKVKKVAYFESEKILIKNFLRRKLKNIFKNKEINKFALFSSVVPQYQLILKKVLKKFFKIKLKEIKENNIKKIVKINIKNKRQVGSDRIANAVGVYRSYKLNCIVLTFPVVFINLINWRIQK
;
A
#
# COMPACT_ATOMS: atom_id res chain seq x y z
N MET A 1 -9.03 -6.68 15.77
CA MET A 1 -9.20 -6.58 14.30
C MET A 1 -7.88 -6.23 13.65
N ASP A 2 -7.48 -7.05 12.70
CA ASP A 2 -6.26 -6.85 11.91
C ASP A 2 -6.60 -6.11 10.60
N VAL A 3 -5.64 -5.34 10.08
CA VAL A 3 -5.77 -4.61 8.82
C VAL A 3 -4.84 -5.22 7.79
N LEU A 4 -5.34 -5.40 6.57
CA LEU A 4 -4.53 -5.82 5.45
C LEU A 4 -3.90 -4.59 4.80
N ILE A 5 -2.57 -4.61 4.67
CA ILE A 5 -1.82 -3.65 3.90
C ILE A 5 -1.07 -4.36 2.77
N GLY A 6 -0.77 -3.66 1.69
CA GLY A 6 0.11 -4.22 0.67
C GLY A 6 0.66 -3.20 -0.30
N ASP A 7 1.66 -3.65 -1.05
CA ASP A 7 2.34 -2.92 -2.09
C ASP A 7 2.40 -3.79 -3.35
N ILE A 8 1.85 -3.27 -4.44
CA ILE A 8 1.79 -3.93 -5.74
C ILE A 8 2.84 -3.27 -6.63
N GLY A 9 4.01 -3.90 -6.69
CA GLY A 9 5.08 -3.55 -7.62
C GLY A 9 4.87 -4.16 -9.00
N ASN A 10 5.72 -3.78 -9.96
CA ASN A 10 5.76 -4.41 -11.28
C ASN A 10 6.16 -5.89 -11.19
N THR A 11 7.21 -6.20 -10.43
CA THR A 11 7.77 -7.55 -10.32
C THR A 11 7.21 -8.31 -9.14
N ILE A 12 7.17 -7.68 -7.96
CA ILE A 12 6.81 -8.32 -6.70
C ILE A 12 5.63 -7.58 -6.06
N THR A 13 4.67 -8.35 -5.56
CA THR A 13 3.61 -7.86 -4.68
C THR A 13 3.86 -8.35 -3.26
N LYS A 14 3.86 -7.41 -2.32
CA LYS A 14 4.00 -7.66 -0.89
C LYS A 14 2.68 -7.38 -0.19
N ILE A 15 2.20 -8.33 0.60
CA ILE A 15 0.99 -8.19 1.41
C ILE A 15 1.35 -8.48 2.86
N CYS A 16 0.88 -7.63 3.77
CA CYS A 16 1.11 -7.77 5.19
C CYS A 16 -0.19 -7.65 5.97
N LEU A 17 -0.32 -8.46 7.02
CA LEU A 17 -1.38 -8.33 8.01
C LEU A 17 -0.81 -7.63 9.23
N ILE A 18 -1.38 -6.49 9.58
CA ILE A 18 -0.95 -5.67 10.72
C ILE A 18 -2.04 -5.61 11.78
N GLU A 19 -1.64 -5.48 13.03
CA GLU A 19 -2.57 -5.17 14.11
C GLU A 19 -2.95 -3.70 14.10
N ASN A 20 -4.25 -3.39 14.13
CA ASN A 20 -4.74 -2.01 13.97
C ASN A 20 -4.27 -1.04 15.07
N LYS A 21 -4.07 -1.51 16.30
CA LYS A 21 -3.72 -0.65 17.44
C LYS A 21 -2.21 -0.45 17.60
N SER A 22 -1.46 -1.54 17.52
CA SER A 22 -0.01 -1.55 17.78
C SER A 22 0.83 -1.37 16.52
N PHE A 23 0.21 -1.45 15.33
CA PHE A 23 0.87 -1.51 14.03
C PHE A 23 1.90 -2.66 13.89
N LYS A 24 1.87 -3.65 14.79
CA LYS A 24 2.76 -4.82 14.73
C LYS A 24 2.41 -5.68 13.51
N VAL A 25 3.45 -6.09 12.78
CA VAL A 25 3.32 -6.99 11.63
C VAL A 25 3.10 -8.41 12.14
N LYS A 26 1.92 -8.98 11.87
CA LYS A 26 1.57 -10.35 12.26
C LYS A 26 1.96 -11.37 11.20
N LYS A 27 1.89 -10.98 9.93
CA LYS A 27 2.20 -11.88 8.80
C LYS A 27 2.62 -11.10 7.58
N VAL A 28 3.58 -11.65 6.84
CA VAL A 28 4.04 -11.12 5.56
C VAL A 28 3.94 -12.21 4.52
N ALA A 29 3.53 -11.84 3.31
CA ALA A 29 3.54 -12.69 2.14
C ALA A 29 4.05 -11.89 0.94
N TYR A 30 4.94 -12.50 0.17
CA TYR A 30 5.42 -11.99 -1.10
C TYR A 30 5.12 -13.01 -2.20
N PHE A 31 4.91 -12.52 -3.42
CA PHE A 31 4.74 -13.30 -4.64
C PHE A 31 4.94 -12.39 -5.86
N GLU A 32 5.26 -12.98 -7.01
CA GLU A 32 5.37 -12.22 -8.27
C GLU A 32 4.02 -11.60 -8.65
N SER A 33 4.05 -10.35 -9.11
CA SER A 33 2.84 -9.58 -9.39
C SER A 33 2.00 -10.18 -10.53
N GLU A 34 2.62 -10.87 -11.48
CA GLU A 34 1.92 -11.61 -12.55
C GLU A 34 0.94 -12.67 -11.99
N LYS A 35 1.26 -13.27 -10.83
CA LYS A 35 0.41 -14.28 -10.18
C LYS A 35 -0.90 -13.68 -9.66
N ILE A 36 -1.05 -12.35 -9.63
CA ILE A 36 -2.33 -11.67 -9.34
C ILE A 36 -3.39 -12.02 -10.40
N LEU A 37 -2.97 -12.25 -11.65
CA LEU A 37 -3.88 -12.62 -12.75
C LEU A 37 -4.57 -13.97 -12.46
N ILE A 38 -3.91 -14.86 -11.73
CA ILE A 38 -4.40 -16.19 -11.40
C ILE A 38 -5.30 -16.13 -10.15
N LYS A 39 -6.61 -16.00 -10.36
CA LYS A 39 -7.62 -15.84 -9.28
C LYS A 39 -7.56 -16.94 -8.21
N ASN A 40 -7.36 -18.20 -8.61
CA ASN A 40 -7.31 -19.33 -7.67
C ASN A 40 -6.07 -19.26 -6.76
N PHE A 41 -4.91 -18.90 -7.33
CA PHE A 41 -3.69 -18.67 -6.58
C PHE A 41 -3.91 -17.56 -5.55
N LEU A 42 -4.44 -16.41 -5.98
CA LEU A 42 -4.68 -15.26 -5.11
C LEU A 42 -5.64 -15.60 -3.98
N ARG A 43 -6.74 -16.31 -4.28
CA ARG A 43 -7.71 -16.78 -3.26
C ARG A 43 -7.04 -17.68 -2.22
N ARG A 44 -6.24 -18.65 -2.65
CA ARG A 44 -5.52 -19.57 -1.74
C ARG A 44 -4.51 -18.82 -0.88
N LYS A 45 -3.72 -17.91 -1.49
CA LYS A 45 -2.74 -17.09 -0.77
C LYS A 45 -3.41 -16.20 0.28
N LEU A 46 -4.51 -15.51 -0.07
CA LEU A 46 -5.26 -14.66 0.85
C LEU A 46 -5.91 -15.47 1.98
N LYS A 47 -6.52 -16.63 1.69
CA LYS A 47 -7.03 -17.55 2.73
C LYS A 47 -5.93 -17.93 3.72
N ASN A 48 -4.74 -18.25 3.22
CA ASN A 48 -3.59 -18.60 4.07
C ASN A 48 -3.09 -17.42 4.92
N ILE A 49 -3.25 -16.18 4.45
CA ILE A 49 -2.91 -14.98 5.25
C ILE A 49 -3.93 -14.80 6.36
N PHE A 50 -5.22 -15.02 6.06
CA PHE A 50 -6.31 -14.72 6.95
C PHE A 50 -6.53 -15.76 8.05
N LYS A 51 -6.28 -17.06 7.83
CA LYS A 51 -6.32 -18.16 8.84
C LYS A 51 -7.31 -17.89 10.01
N ASN A 52 -8.58 -17.64 9.70
CA ASN A 52 -9.70 -17.42 10.64
C ASN A 52 -9.59 -16.20 11.57
N LYS A 53 -8.78 -15.20 11.23
CA LYS A 53 -8.69 -13.95 11.99
C LYS A 53 -9.78 -12.96 11.59
N GLU A 54 -10.25 -12.18 12.55
CA GLU A 54 -11.10 -11.03 12.27
C GLU A 54 -10.32 -9.91 11.57
N ILE A 55 -10.66 -9.70 10.29
CA ILE A 55 -10.03 -8.69 9.45
C ILE A 55 -10.98 -7.52 9.26
N ASN A 56 -10.41 -6.32 9.28
CA ASN A 56 -11.13 -5.11 9.01
C ASN A 56 -11.77 -5.16 7.60
N LYS A 57 -12.95 -4.55 7.45
CA LYS A 57 -13.65 -4.42 6.17
C LYS A 57 -12.88 -3.56 5.16
N PHE A 58 -11.80 -2.90 5.57
CA PHE A 58 -10.93 -2.10 4.71
C PHE A 58 -9.51 -2.65 4.64
N ALA A 59 -8.94 -2.59 3.44
CA ALA A 59 -7.53 -2.85 3.18
C ALA A 59 -6.88 -1.66 2.49
N LEU A 60 -5.62 -1.37 2.81
CA LEU A 60 -4.86 -0.26 2.24
C LEU A 60 -3.78 -0.78 1.32
N PHE A 61 -3.74 -0.29 0.09
CA PHE A 61 -2.75 -0.72 -0.89
C PHE A 61 -2.03 0.46 -1.56
N SER A 62 -0.72 0.30 -1.71
CA SER A 62 0.10 0.98 -2.70
C SER A 62 0.10 0.14 -3.99
N SER A 63 0.03 0.79 -5.14
CA SER A 63 0.10 0.13 -6.43
C SER A 63 0.71 1.06 -7.48
N VAL A 64 1.71 0.54 -8.19
CA VAL A 64 2.21 1.15 -9.42
C VAL A 64 1.59 0.50 -10.66
N VAL A 65 0.80 -0.57 -10.49
CA VAL A 65 0.19 -1.36 -11.58
C VAL A 65 -1.35 -1.37 -11.44
N PRO A 66 -2.08 -0.48 -12.16
CA PRO A 66 -3.53 -0.35 -12.01
C PRO A 66 -4.32 -1.63 -12.33
N GLN A 67 -3.87 -2.40 -13.34
CA GLN A 67 -4.52 -3.65 -13.75
C GLN A 67 -4.59 -4.67 -12.60
N TYR A 68 -3.48 -4.84 -11.87
CA TYR A 68 -3.38 -5.80 -10.78
C TYR A 68 -4.21 -5.37 -9.57
N GLN A 69 -4.22 -4.06 -9.28
CA GLN A 69 -5.05 -3.49 -8.24
C GLN A 69 -6.55 -3.73 -8.48
N LEU A 70 -7.04 -3.57 -9.72
CA LEU A 70 -8.44 -3.81 -10.07
C LEU A 70 -8.83 -5.29 -9.84
N ILE A 71 -7.97 -6.22 -10.23
CA ILE A 71 -8.19 -7.66 -10.02
C ILE A 71 -8.22 -7.97 -8.52
N LEU A 72 -7.24 -7.48 -7.77
CA LEU A 72 -7.15 -7.68 -6.33
C LEU A 72 -8.38 -7.10 -5.60
N LYS A 73 -8.83 -5.90 -5.99
CA LYS A 73 -10.04 -5.25 -5.47
C LYS A 73 -11.29 -6.10 -5.70
N LYS A 74 -11.45 -6.70 -6.88
CA LYS A 74 -12.56 -7.60 -7.19
C LYS A 74 -12.50 -8.87 -6.34
N VAL A 75 -11.34 -9.49 -6.19
CA VAL A 75 -11.16 -10.72 -5.41
C VAL A 75 -11.41 -10.49 -3.91
N LEU A 76 -10.85 -9.42 -3.33
CA LEU A 76 -11.06 -9.05 -1.92
C LEU A 76 -12.55 -8.77 -1.63
N LYS A 77 -13.22 -8.02 -2.51
CA LYS A 77 -14.64 -7.71 -2.34
C LYS A 77 -15.51 -8.96 -2.45
N LYS A 78 -15.27 -9.81 -3.46
CA LYS A 78 -16.09 -11.00 -3.73
C LYS A 78 -15.95 -12.08 -2.67
N PHE A 79 -14.72 -12.41 -2.25
CA PHE A 79 -14.48 -13.57 -1.39
C PHE A 79 -14.36 -13.24 0.10
N PHE A 80 -13.99 -12.01 0.44
CA PHE A 80 -13.69 -11.63 1.83
C PHE A 80 -14.51 -10.43 2.31
N LYS A 81 -15.36 -9.84 1.45
CA LYS A 81 -16.15 -8.63 1.74
C LYS A 81 -15.29 -7.43 2.20
N ILE A 82 -14.01 -7.41 1.79
CA ILE A 82 -13.05 -6.34 2.12
C ILE A 82 -13.00 -5.33 0.97
N LYS A 83 -13.12 -4.04 1.28
CA LYS A 83 -12.94 -2.93 0.34
C LYS A 83 -11.48 -2.50 0.32
N LEU A 84 -10.81 -2.69 -0.83
CA LEU A 84 -9.48 -2.15 -1.09
C LEU A 84 -9.57 -0.64 -1.35
N LYS A 85 -8.80 0.14 -0.59
CA LYS A 85 -8.56 1.56 -0.77
C LYS A 85 -7.11 1.78 -1.18
N GLU A 86 -6.90 2.59 -2.21
CA GLU A 86 -5.56 2.94 -2.65
C GLU A 86 -5.04 4.18 -1.92
N ILE A 87 -3.73 4.21 -1.66
CA ILE A 87 -3.08 5.36 -1.03
C ILE A 87 -3.21 6.65 -1.88
N LYS A 88 -3.33 6.52 -3.20
CA LYS A 88 -3.47 7.67 -4.11
C LYS A 88 -4.89 8.26 -4.17
N GLU A 89 -5.90 7.58 -3.61
CA GLU A 89 -7.28 8.06 -3.61
C GLU A 89 -7.40 9.41 -2.86
N ASN A 90 -8.31 10.27 -3.35
CA ASN A 90 -8.39 11.71 -3.05
C ASN A 90 -8.38 12.11 -1.55
N ASN A 91 -8.65 11.18 -0.63
CA ASN A 91 -8.77 11.46 0.80
C ASN A 91 -7.43 11.57 1.54
N ILE A 92 -6.33 10.99 1.03
CA ILE A 92 -5.01 11.07 1.70
C ILE A 92 -4.32 12.42 1.49
N LYS A 93 -4.80 13.22 0.52
CA LYS A 93 -4.32 14.58 0.23
C LYS A 93 -4.41 15.54 1.44
N LYS A 94 -5.22 15.24 2.45
CA LYS A 94 -5.36 16.07 3.65
C LYS A 94 -4.21 15.92 4.65
N ILE A 95 -3.44 14.83 4.58
CA ILE A 95 -2.36 14.53 5.54
C ILE A 95 -1.04 15.19 5.10
N VAL A 96 -0.89 15.48 3.80
CA VAL A 96 0.39 15.80 3.18
C VAL A 96 0.24 16.82 2.05
N LYS A 97 0.99 17.94 2.13
CA LYS A 97 1.12 18.89 1.02
C LYS A 97 2.19 18.41 0.02
N ILE A 98 1.76 17.67 -1.00
CA ILE A 98 2.63 17.26 -2.11
C ILE A 98 2.82 18.46 -3.06
N ASN A 99 4.01 19.05 -3.08
CA ASN A 99 4.36 20.16 -3.97
C ASN A 99 5.04 19.66 -5.25
N ILE A 100 4.26 19.11 -6.19
CA ILE A 100 4.75 18.57 -7.46
C ILE A 100 3.86 19.08 -8.60
N LYS A 101 4.48 19.57 -9.68
CA LYS A 101 3.80 20.14 -10.86
C LYS A 101 2.73 19.19 -11.42
N ASN A 102 3.07 17.90 -11.57
CA ASN A 102 2.13 16.88 -11.99
C ASN A 102 1.98 15.76 -10.95
N LYS A 103 0.99 15.93 -10.06
CA LYS A 103 0.68 14.97 -8.98
C LYS A 103 0.29 13.59 -9.51
N ARG A 104 -0.21 13.47 -10.75
CA ARG A 104 -0.60 12.19 -11.33
C ARG A 104 0.61 11.32 -11.67
N GLN A 105 1.77 11.91 -11.93
CA GLN A 105 3.01 11.21 -12.29
C GLN A 105 3.70 10.53 -11.09
N VAL A 106 3.27 10.84 -9.87
CA VAL A 106 3.87 10.27 -8.66
C VAL A 106 3.16 8.95 -8.32
N GLY A 107 3.97 7.90 -8.13
CA GLY A 107 3.50 6.59 -7.71
C GLY A 107 3.05 6.62 -6.25
N SER A 108 2.11 5.76 -5.89
CA SER A 108 1.59 5.66 -4.52
C SER A 108 2.66 5.15 -3.53
N ASP A 109 3.62 4.36 -4.02
CA ASP A 109 4.83 3.92 -3.34
C ASP A 109 5.66 5.09 -2.81
N ARG A 110 5.96 6.07 -3.66
CA ARG A 110 6.73 7.28 -3.31
C ARG A 110 6.02 8.12 -2.27
N ILE A 111 4.70 8.25 -2.38
CA ILE A 111 3.89 8.97 -1.39
C ILE A 111 3.93 8.26 -0.05
N ALA A 112 3.77 6.93 -0.03
CA ALA A 112 3.83 6.13 1.19
C ALA A 112 5.20 6.24 1.88
N ASN A 113 6.29 6.18 1.11
CA ASN A 113 7.65 6.33 1.62
C ASN A 113 7.87 7.72 2.23
N ALA A 114 7.44 8.78 1.54
CA ALA A 114 7.55 10.14 2.04
C ALA A 114 6.77 10.36 3.33
N VAL A 115 5.52 9.87 3.39
CA VAL A 115 4.68 9.92 4.61
C VAL A 115 5.34 9.17 5.76
N GLY A 116 5.86 7.97 5.48
CA GLY A 116 6.51 7.12 6.49
C GLY A 116 7.72 7.79 7.12
N VAL A 117 8.64 8.30 6.30
CA VAL A 117 9.85 8.99 6.76
C VAL A 117 9.48 10.26 7.53
N TYR A 118 8.56 11.07 7.00
CA TYR A 118 8.12 12.28 7.68
C TYR A 118 7.52 11.99 9.06
N ARG A 119 6.70 10.93 9.18
CA ARG A 119 6.09 10.57 10.47
C ARG A 119 7.12 10.03 11.48
N SER A 120 8.15 9.34 11.03
CA SER A 120 9.21 8.81 11.89
C SER A 120 10.17 9.88 12.38
N TYR A 121 10.63 10.77 11.49
CA TYR A 121 11.72 11.70 11.79
C TYR A 121 11.25 13.14 12.03
N LYS A 122 10.10 13.57 11.46
CA LYS A 122 9.57 14.95 11.54
C LYS A 122 10.56 16.05 11.08
N LEU A 123 11.50 15.69 10.21
CA LEU A 123 12.53 16.58 9.67
C LEU A 123 12.46 16.64 8.14
N ASN A 124 13.21 17.57 7.55
CA ASN A 124 13.46 17.58 6.12
C ASN A 124 14.34 16.38 5.77
N CYS A 125 13.91 15.56 4.80
CA CYS A 125 14.60 14.31 4.48
C CYS A 125 14.71 14.13 2.96
N ILE A 126 15.78 13.49 2.53
CA ILE A 126 15.88 12.90 1.19
C ILE A 126 15.65 11.41 1.35
N VAL A 127 14.68 10.87 0.61
CA VAL A 127 14.34 9.44 0.67
C VAL A 127 14.87 8.75 -0.56
N LEU A 128 15.80 7.82 -0.34
CA LEU A 128 16.41 6.94 -1.33
C LEU A 128 15.85 5.53 -1.15
N THR A 129 15.26 4.96 -2.20
CA THR A 129 14.77 3.58 -2.23
C THR A 129 15.48 2.77 -3.32
N PHE A 130 15.90 1.54 -2.99
CA PHE A 130 16.52 0.56 -3.89
C PHE A 130 15.63 -0.71 -3.93
N PRO A 131 15.50 -1.46 -5.05
CA PRO A 131 16.42 -1.61 -6.20
C PRO A 131 16.17 -0.72 -7.42
N VAL A 132 15.04 -0.02 -7.48
CA VAL A 132 14.80 1.01 -8.52
C VAL A 132 15.10 2.36 -7.90
N VAL A 133 16.24 2.95 -8.25
CA VAL A 133 16.73 4.20 -7.68
C VAL A 133 15.74 5.33 -7.97
N PHE A 134 15.12 5.86 -6.91
CA PHE A 134 14.35 7.09 -6.98
C PHE A 134 14.81 8.03 -5.87
N ILE A 135 15.19 9.26 -6.25
CA ILE A 135 15.51 10.35 -5.32
C ILE A 135 14.23 11.15 -5.10
N ASN A 136 13.68 11.13 -3.87
CA ASN A 136 12.58 12.01 -3.49
C ASN A 136 13.10 13.15 -2.62
N LEU A 137 13.07 14.38 -3.15
CA LEU A 137 13.27 15.61 -2.37
C LEU A 137 11.95 16.00 -1.69
N ILE A 138 11.93 15.95 -0.35
CA ILE A 138 10.76 16.27 0.47
C ILE A 138 10.99 17.66 1.08
N ASN A 139 10.39 18.69 0.47
CA ASN A 139 10.29 20.03 1.05
C ASN A 139 8.84 20.26 1.49
N TRP A 140 8.55 20.16 2.79
CA TRP A 140 7.19 20.26 3.33
C TRP A 140 7.05 21.47 4.25
N ARG A 141 6.20 22.42 3.85
CA ARG A 141 5.69 23.49 4.72
C ARG A 141 4.27 23.14 5.16
N ILE A 142 4.07 22.92 6.45
CA ILE A 142 2.74 22.84 7.07
C ILE A 142 2.12 24.24 7.02
N GLN A 143 0.92 24.37 6.45
CA GLN A 143 0.06 25.51 6.76
C GLN A 143 -0.50 25.25 8.15
N LYS A 144 -0.17 26.14 9.10
CA LYS A 144 -0.92 26.27 10.35
C LYS A 144 -2.37 26.60 10.04
#